data_AF-A0A173KY83-F1
#
_entry.id   AF-A0A173KY83-F1
#
_cell.length_a   1.000
_cell.length_b   1.000
_cell.length_c   1.000
_cell.angle_alpha   90.00
_cell.angle_beta   90.00
_cell.angle_gamma   90.00
#
_symmetry.space_group_name_H-M   'P 1'
#
loop_
_entity.id
_entity.type
_entity.pdbx_description
1 polymer ?
#
loop_
_entity_poly.entity_id
_entity_poly.type
_entity_poly.pdbx_seq_one_letter_code
_entity_poly.pdbx_strand_id
1 'polypeptide(L)'
;MRIFAILAATGAMIMLPGCIAKTALDVATMPVRAGAQAADWATTSQDEADRNYGRRMREQEAREGRERKKAEQQRRRECRRAGYEDCD
;
A
#
# COMPACT_ATOMS: atom_id res chain seq x y z
N MET A 1 -27.53 -20.47 23.71
CA MET A 1 -26.07 -20.73 23.86
C MET A 1 -25.61 -21.99 23.12
N ARG A 2 -26.31 -23.13 23.22
CA ARG A 2 -25.91 -24.39 22.54
C ARG A 2 -25.88 -24.32 21.00
N ILE A 3 -26.87 -23.67 20.37
CA ILE A 3 -26.93 -23.50 18.91
C ILE A 3 -25.77 -22.65 18.38
N PHE A 4 -25.41 -21.58 19.09
CA PHE A 4 -24.23 -20.75 18.75
C PHE A 4 -22.92 -21.53 18.83
N ALA A 5 -22.77 -22.43 19.81
CA ALA A 5 -21.60 -23.29 19.92
C ALA A 5 -21.52 -24.32 18.79
N ILE A 6 -22.66 -24.87 18.36
CA ILE A 6 -22.73 -25.83 17.24
C ILE A 6 -22.42 -25.13 15.91
N LEU A 7 -22.94 -23.93 15.68
CA LEU A 7 -22.64 -23.12 14.49
C LEU A 7 -21.17 -22.66 14.44
N ALA A 8 -20.58 -22.30 15.59
CA ALA A 8 -19.16 -21.97 15.67
C ALA A 8 -18.27 -23.20 15.39
N ALA A 9 -18.63 -24.37 15.91
CA ALA A 9 -17.89 -25.61 15.69
C ALA A 9 -17.93 -26.08 14.21
N THR A 10 -19.09 -25.94 13.55
CA THR A 10 -19.24 -26.26 12.12
C THR A 10 -18.52 -25.24 11.23
N GLY A 11 -18.56 -23.95 11.58
CA GLY A 11 -17.78 -22.92 10.88
C GLY A 11 -16.27 -23.13 10.98
N ALA A 12 -15.77 -23.54 12.15
CA ALA A 12 -14.36 -23.89 12.33
C ALA A 12 -13.95 -25.06 11.42
N MET A 13 -14.79 -26.09 11.30
CA MET A 13 -14.50 -27.28 10.48
C MET A 13 -14.29 -26.97 8.98
N ILE A 14 -14.85 -25.87 8.47
CA ILE A 14 -14.69 -25.43 7.07
C ILE A 14 -13.55 -24.40 6.92
N MET A 15 -13.35 -23.54 7.92
CA MET A 15 -12.28 -22.53 7.91
C MET A 15 -10.88 -23.14 8.03
N LEU A 16 -10.70 -24.17 8.87
CA LEU A 16 -9.41 -24.85 9.04
C LEU A 16 -8.87 -25.47 7.74
N PRO A 17 -9.63 -26.25 6.95
CA PRO A 17 -9.15 -26.74 5.66
C PRO A 17 -9.04 -25.63 4.60
N GLY A 18 -9.84 -24.56 4.69
CA GLY A 18 -9.71 -23.39 3.81
C GLY A 18 -8.35 -22.70 3.90
N CYS A 19 -7.77 -22.62 5.10
CA CYS A 19 -6.42 -22.09 5.30
C CYS A 19 -5.34 -22.99 4.68
N ILE A 20 -5.48 -24.31 4.80
CA ILE A 20 -4.51 -25.29 4.25
C ILE A 20 -4.63 -25.39 2.72
N ALA A 21 -5.84 -25.32 2.18
CA ALA A 21 -6.07 -25.28 0.74
C ALA A 21 -5.47 -24.01 0.11
N LYS A 22 -5.61 -22.87 0.79
CA LYS A 22 -5.02 -21.61 0.31
C LYS A 22 -3.49 -21.66 0.33
N THR A 23 -2.87 -22.18 1.38
CA THR A 23 -1.41 -22.32 1.42
C THR A 23 -0.90 -23.34 0.40
N ALA A 24 -1.58 -24.47 0.21
CA ALA A 24 -1.21 -25.45 -0.82
C ALA A 24 -1.32 -24.87 -2.24
N LEU A 25 -2.37 -24.08 -2.53
CA LEU A 25 -2.53 -23.38 -3.81
C LEU A 25 -1.47 -22.29 -3.98
N ASP A 26 -1.16 -21.52 -2.94
CA ASP A 26 -0.13 -20.48 -3.01
C ASP A 26 1.27 -21.11 -3.19
N VAL A 27 1.56 -22.27 -2.60
CA VAL A 27 2.80 -23.04 -2.83
C VAL A 27 2.83 -23.63 -4.23
N ALA A 28 1.73 -24.20 -4.73
CA ALA A 28 1.65 -24.76 -6.08
C ALA A 28 1.79 -23.69 -7.18
N THR A 29 1.28 -22.47 -6.92
CA THR A 29 1.41 -21.34 -7.84
C THR A 29 2.66 -20.51 -7.63
N MET A 30 3.42 -20.77 -6.55
CA MET A 30 4.67 -20.09 -6.23
C MET A 30 5.70 -20.16 -7.36
N PRO A 31 5.94 -21.32 -8.03
CA PRO A 31 6.92 -21.40 -9.11
C PRO A 31 6.52 -20.57 -10.33
N VAL A 32 5.23 -20.55 -10.68
CA VAL A 32 4.71 -19.75 -11.80
C VAL A 32 4.87 -18.26 -11.49
N ARG A 33 4.52 -17.84 -10.28
CA ARG A 33 4.66 -16.44 -9.83
C ARG A 33 6.13 -16.02 -9.72
N ALA A 34 6.99 -16.90 -9.23
CA ALA A 34 8.43 -16.66 -9.13
C ALA A 34 9.09 -16.60 -10.51
N GLY A 35 8.71 -17.50 -11.42
CA GLY A 35 9.17 -17.48 -12.81
C GLY A 35 8.71 -16.24 -13.57
N ALA A 36 7.46 -15.82 -13.38
CA ALA A 36 6.95 -14.56 -13.95
C ALA A 36 7.70 -13.34 -13.41
N GLN A 37 7.95 -13.26 -12.10
CA GLN A 37 8.77 -12.18 -11.51
C GLN A 37 10.21 -12.20 -12.01
N ALA A 38 10.81 -13.39 -12.15
CA ALA A 38 12.16 -13.52 -12.68
C ALA A 38 12.23 -13.11 -14.15
N ALA A 39 11.22 -13.45 -14.95
CA ALA A 39 11.10 -13.02 -16.33
C ALA A 39 10.90 -11.50 -16.44
N ASP A 40 10.06 -10.90 -15.59
CA ASP A 40 9.88 -9.44 -15.54
C ASP A 40 11.14 -8.72 -15.10
N TRP A 41 11.91 -9.27 -14.16
CA TRP A 41 13.23 -8.73 -13.79
C TRP A 41 14.28 -8.91 -14.88
N ALA A 42 14.24 -10.02 -15.62
CA ALA A 42 15.13 -10.26 -16.74
C ALA A 42 14.77 -9.42 -17.98
N THR A 43 13.49 -9.04 -18.12
CA THR A 43 12.94 -8.35 -19.30
C THR A 43 12.80 -6.84 -19.09
N THR A 44 12.66 -6.37 -17.85
CA THR A 44 12.74 -4.94 -17.54
C THR A 44 14.21 -4.50 -17.62
N SER A 45 14.53 -3.77 -18.68
CA SER A 45 15.87 -3.20 -18.83
C SER A 45 16.12 -2.18 -17.72
N GLN A 46 17.33 -2.17 -17.15
CA GLN A 46 17.72 -1.20 -16.11
C GLN A 46 17.43 0.26 -16.52
N ASP A 47 17.50 0.55 -17.83
CA ASP A 47 17.16 1.85 -18.42
C ASP A 47 15.71 2.29 -18.13
N GLU A 48 14.75 1.37 -18.16
CA GLU A 48 13.34 1.67 -17.92
C GLU A 48 13.03 1.78 -16.42
N ALA A 49 13.70 0.96 -15.59
CA ALA A 49 13.67 1.08 -14.14
C ALA A 49 14.21 2.44 -13.67
N ASP A 50 15.35 2.88 -14.20
CA ASP A 50 15.98 4.15 -13.85
C ASP A 50 15.13 5.36 -14.28
N ARG A 51 14.51 5.30 -15.46
CA ARG A 51 13.58 6.36 -15.92
C ARG A 51 12.34 6.46 -15.02
N ASN A 52 11.78 5.32 -14.61
CA ASN A 52 10.62 5.29 -13.72
C ASN A 52 11.01 5.77 -12.32
N TYR A 53 12.17 5.34 -11.81
CA TYR A 53 12.71 5.81 -10.55
C TYR A 53 12.91 7.33 -10.55
N GLY A 54 13.56 7.89 -11.58
CA GLY A 54 13.75 9.33 -11.71
C GLY A 54 12.44 10.12 -11.87
N ARG A 55 11.38 9.51 -12.42
CA ARG A 55 10.03 10.11 -12.46
C ARG A 55 9.39 10.11 -11.07
N ARG A 56 9.43 8.98 -10.36
CA ARG A 56 8.88 8.83 -9.01
C ARG A 56 9.54 9.79 -8.03
N MET A 57 10.85 9.96 -8.10
CA MET A 57 11.58 10.91 -7.25
C MET A 57 11.09 12.35 -7.46
N ARG A 58 10.95 12.79 -8.72
CA ARG A 58 10.41 14.13 -9.04
C ARG A 58 8.96 14.31 -8.57
N GLU A 59 8.13 13.28 -8.72
CA GLU A 59 6.75 13.31 -8.26
C GLU A 59 6.65 13.39 -6.73
N GLN A 60 7.53 12.66 -6.02
CA GLN A 60 7.64 12.70 -4.57
C GLN A 60 8.07 14.07 -4.09
N GLU A 61 9.16 14.62 -4.62
CA GLU A 61 9.63 15.97 -4.28
C GLU A 61 8.56 17.03 -4.54
N ALA A 62 7.87 16.95 -5.68
CA ALA A 62 6.78 17.86 -6.01
C ALA A 62 5.59 17.71 -5.04
N ARG A 63 5.28 16.49 -4.60
CA ARG A 63 4.23 16.22 -3.62
C ARG A 63 4.59 16.80 -2.26
N GLU A 64 5.79 16.52 -1.76
CA GLU A 64 6.27 17.05 -0.48
C GLU A 64 6.32 18.58 -0.51
N GLY A 65 6.80 19.19 -1.61
CA GLY A 65 6.80 20.64 -1.78
C GLY A 65 5.38 21.24 -1.77
N ARG A 66 4.40 20.56 -2.39
CA ARG A 66 2.99 20.98 -2.34
C ARG A 66 2.41 20.86 -0.93
N GLU A 67 2.70 19.78 -0.22
CA GLU A 67 2.23 19.56 1.15
C GLU A 67 2.81 20.61 2.11
N ARG A 68 4.11 20.93 2.01
CA ARG A 68 4.74 22.02 2.78
C ARG A 68 4.09 23.37 2.50
N LYS A 69 3.88 23.72 1.22
CA LYS A 69 3.20 24.96 0.83
C LYS A 69 1.77 25.04 1.37
N LYS A 70 1.02 23.92 1.32
CA LYS A 70 -0.34 23.86 1.86
C LYS A 70 -0.34 24.04 3.38
N ALA A 71 0.59 23.40 4.09
CA ALA A 71 0.73 23.53 5.53
C ALA A 71 1.08 24.97 5.94
N GLU A 72 2.01 25.62 5.21
CA GLU A 72 2.34 27.03 5.43
C GLU A 72 1.12 27.93 5.17
N GLN A 73 0.42 27.73 4.06
CA GLN A 73 -0.80 28.49 3.77
C GLN A 73 -1.89 28.30 4.83
N GLN A 74 -2.07 27.08 5.35
CA GLN A 74 -3.00 26.80 6.43
C GLN A 74 -2.58 27.54 7.70
N ARG A 75 -1.31 27.46 8.10
CA ARG A 75 -0.76 28.21 9.23
C ARG A 75 -1.02 29.70 9.11
N ARG A 76 -0.76 30.30 7.93
CA ARG A 76 -1.02 31.73 7.68
C ARG A 76 -2.51 32.07 7.76
N ARG A 77 -3.39 31.20 7.23
CA ARG A 77 -4.85 31.38 7.31
C ARG A 77 -5.37 31.32 8.75
N GLU A 78 -4.85 30.39 9.55
CA GLU A 78 -5.19 30.26 10.96
C GLU A 78 -4.71 31.47 11.77
N CYS A 79 -3.47 31.92 11.52
CA CYS A 79 -2.91 33.14 12.10
C CYS A 79 -3.79 34.37 11.81
N ARG A 80 -4.20 34.57 10.55
CA ARG A 80 -5.13 35.66 10.18
C ARG A 80 -6.50 35.51 10.83
N ARG A 81 -7.03 34.29 10.93
CA ARG A 81 -8.32 34.03 11.58
C ARG A 81 -8.26 34.34 13.08
N ALA A 82 -7.11 34.12 13.72
CA ALA A 82 -6.89 34.44 15.13
C ALA A 82 -6.65 35.95 15.38
N GLY A 83 -6.56 36.77 14.34
CA GLY A 83 -6.44 38.23 14.46
C GLY A 83 -5.03 38.74 14.72
N TYR A 84 -4.00 37.92 14.47
CA TYR A 84 -2.61 38.39 14.54
C TYR A 84 -2.27 39.28 13.34
N GLU A 85 -1.56 40.38 13.60
CA GLU A 85 -1.15 41.35 12.57
C GLU A 85 0.09 40.89 11.79
N ASP A 86 0.91 40.00 12.37
CA ASP A 86 2.11 39.44 11.76
C ASP A 86 1.96 37.92 11.54
N CYS A 87 1.83 37.51 10.28
CA CYS A 87 1.49 36.14 9.87
C CYS A 87 2.38 35.60 8.74
N ASP A 88 3.56 36.18 8.53
CA ASP A 88 4.45 35.82 7.42
C ASP A 88 5.63 34.92 7.79
#